data_AF-A0A6S6U0W1-F1
#
_entry.id   AF-A0A6S6U0W1-F1
#
_cell.length_a   1.000
_cell.length_b   1.000
_cell.length_c   1.000
_cell.angle_alpha   90.00
_cell.angle_beta   90.00
_cell.angle_gamma   90.00
#
_symmetry.space_group_name_H-M   'P 1'
#
loop_
_entity.id
_entity.type
_entity.pdbx_description
1 polymer ?
#
loop_
_entity_poly.entity_id
_entity_poly.type
_entity_poly.pdbx_seq_one_letter_code
_entity_poly.pdbx_strand_id
1 'polypeptide(L)'
;MMTREIAYLRTEDAPLLEPPVTESGMVGWLRKHILSTMNDFSSPGAAITSVFYAVLTFGLLYIGVSIVWSLIDFTLINAVWSDPEGLKRGVCTTAAQGGVAAGEVGACWPYVEAKWQLFIYGRYP
;
A
#
# COMPACT_ATOMS: atom_id res chain seq x y z
N MET A 1 16.94 67.02 13.18
CA MET A 1 16.52 66.35 11.94
C MET A 1 16.40 64.86 12.24
N MET A 2 15.18 64.31 12.22
CA MET A 2 14.96 62.86 12.35
C MET A 2 14.97 62.26 10.95
N THR A 3 16.01 61.49 10.63
CA THR A 3 16.09 60.67 9.42
C THR A 3 15.26 59.41 9.63
N ARG A 4 14.19 59.27 8.85
CA ARG A 4 13.35 58.08 8.82
C ARG A 4 14.01 57.04 7.90
N GLU A 5 14.42 55.91 8.46
CA GLU A 5 14.88 54.74 7.71
C GLU A 5 13.75 54.26 6.77
N ILE A 6 13.95 54.39 5.46
CA ILE A 6 12.91 54.18 4.43
C ILE A 6 12.86 52.72 3.94
N ALA A 7 13.85 51.89 4.30
CA ALA A 7 13.96 50.52 3.83
C ALA A 7 14.60 49.62 4.90
N TYR A 8 13.95 48.50 5.21
CA TYR A 8 14.51 47.48 6.09
C TYR A 8 15.56 46.67 5.30
N LEU A 9 16.83 47.06 5.44
CA LEU A 9 17.98 46.32 4.92
C LEU A 9 18.52 45.40 6.01
N ARG A 10 18.35 44.09 5.79
CA ARG A 10 18.85 43.04 6.68
C ARG A 10 20.39 43.06 6.70
N THR A 11 20.99 43.21 7.89
CA THR A 11 22.45 43.34 8.09
C THR A 11 23.16 42.03 8.42
N GLU A 12 22.40 40.98 8.77
CA GLU A 12 22.93 39.67 9.18
C GLU A 12 22.24 38.56 8.40
N ASP A 13 22.95 37.47 8.07
CA ASP A 13 22.40 36.35 7.31
C ASP A 13 21.35 35.54 8.09
N ALA A 14 20.44 34.88 7.36
CA ALA A 14 19.37 34.11 7.98
C ALA A 14 19.96 32.91 8.72
N PRO A 15 19.50 32.61 9.95
CA PRO A 15 19.84 31.34 10.55
C PRO A 15 19.36 30.22 9.63
N LEU A 16 20.19 29.19 9.45
CA LEU A 16 19.81 28.00 8.71
C LEU A 16 18.79 27.23 9.55
N LEU A 17 17.53 27.32 9.17
CA LEU A 17 16.48 26.47 9.73
C LEU A 17 16.42 25.14 8.97
N GLU A 18 16.03 24.10 9.67
CA GLU A 18 15.69 22.82 9.05
C GLU A 18 14.55 22.99 8.03
N PRO A 19 14.51 22.16 6.97
CA PRO A 19 13.44 22.24 5.99
C PRO A 19 12.08 22.07 6.67
N PRO A 20 11.08 22.88 6.29
CA PRO A 20 9.77 22.84 6.92
C PRO A 20 9.19 21.42 6.82
N VAL A 21 8.48 21.00 7.87
CA VAL A 21 7.90 19.65 7.99
C VAL A 21 6.99 19.27 6.81
N THR A 22 6.50 20.25 6.06
CA THR A 22 5.66 20.05 4.87
C THR A 22 6.46 19.70 3.61
N GLU A 23 7.76 19.99 3.59
CA GLU A 23 8.68 19.84 2.47
C GLU A 23 9.66 18.67 2.65
N SER A 24 9.75 18.12 3.87
CA SER A 24 10.63 17.02 4.25
C SER A 24 9.86 15.70 4.45
N GLY A 25 10.60 14.59 4.41
CA GLY A 25 10.08 13.24 4.66
C GLY A 25 9.11 12.71 3.58
N MET A 26 8.38 11.65 3.94
CA MET A 26 7.42 10.99 3.04
C MET A 26 6.28 11.92 2.60
N VAL A 27 5.81 12.79 3.49
CA VAL A 27 4.71 13.72 3.20
C VAL A 27 5.13 14.77 2.18
N GLY A 28 6.33 15.36 2.34
CA GLY A 28 6.90 16.28 1.36
C GLY A 28 7.16 15.60 0.00
N TRP A 29 7.67 14.36 0.01
CA TRP A 29 7.85 13.58 -1.21
C TRP A 29 6.52 13.32 -1.94
N LEU A 30 5.48 12.90 -1.22
CA LEU A 30 4.15 12.60 -1.77
C LEU A 30 3.54 13.85 -2.41
N ARG A 31 3.68 15.00 -1.76
CA ARG A 31 3.19 16.29 -2.29
C ARG A 31 3.90 16.70 -3.57
N LYS A 32 5.22 16.53 -3.63
CA LYS A 32 6.02 16.92 -4.80
C LYS A 32 5.83 16.05 -6.01
N HIS A 33 5.60 14.75 -5.83
CA HIS A 33 5.61 13.78 -6.93
C HIS A 33 4.22 13.29 -7.34
N ILE A 34 3.36 13.01 -6.35
CA ILE A 34 2.06 12.36 -6.61
C ILE A 34 0.95 13.41 -6.63
N LEU A 35 0.88 14.25 -5.60
CA LEU A 35 -0.22 15.22 -5.46
C LEU A 35 -0.05 16.49 -6.30
N SER A 36 1.17 16.79 -6.75
CA SER A 36 1.46 17.94 -7.62
C SER A 36 0.71 17.86 -8.95
N THR A 37 0.63 16.66 -9.53
CA THR A 37 -0.08 16.37 -10.79
C THR A 37 -1.61 16.52 -10.66
N MET A 38 -2.15 16.48 -9.43
CA MET A 38 -3.59 16.58 -9.14
C MET A 38 -4.03 17.96 -8.62
N ASN A 39 -3.10 18.90 -8.47
CA ASN A 39 -3.40 20.20 -7.89
C ASN A 39 -3.06 21.36 -8.83
N ASP A 40 -2.96 21.07 -10.12
CA ASP A 40 -2.78 22.11 -11.14
C ASP A 40 -4.14 22.58 -11.69
N PHE A 41 -4.53 23.78 -11.28
CA PHE A 41 -5.73 24.48 -11.74
C PHE A 41 -5.38 25.81 -12.41
N SER A 42 -4.14 25.96 -12.89
CA SER A 42 -3.64 27.18 -13.53
C SER A 42 -4.36 27.54 -14.83
N SER A 43 -4.93 26.56 -15.52
CA SER A 43 -5.68 26.72 -16.76
C SER A 43 -6.84 25.71 -16.86
N PRO A 44 -7.87 25.97 -17.69
CA PRO A 44 -8.95 25.00 -17.89
C PRO A 44 -8.47 23.64 -18.42
N GLY A 45 -7.43 23.62 -19.27
CA GLY A 45 -6.84 22.38 -19.77
C GLY A 45 -6.11 21.60 -18.67
N ALA A 46 -5.32 22.31 -17.84
CA ALA A 46 -4.64 21.72 -16.70
C ALA A 46 -5.62 21.15 -15.65
N ALA A 47 -6.73 21.86 -15.41
CA ALA A 47 -7.78 21.40 -14.50
C ALA A 47 -8.40 20.05 -14.94
N ILE A 48 -8.64 19.86 -16.24
CA ILE A 48 -9.18 18.60 -16.78
C ILE A 48 -8.16 17.46 -16.57
N THR A 49 -6.90 17.69 -16.89
CA THR A 49 -5.85 16.68 -16.69
C THR A 49 -5.66 16.34 -15.22
N SER A 50 -5.73 17.34 -14.34
CA SER A 50 -5.64 17.19 -12.89
C SER A 50 -6.74 16.26 -12.34
N VAL A 51 -8.00 16.48 -12.75
CA VAL A 51 -9.12 15.60 -12.37
C VAL A 51 -8.92 14.18 -12.90
N PHE A 52 -8.46 14.02 -14.14
CA PHE A 52 -8.19 12.71 -14.71
C PHE A 52 -7.14 11.93 -13.89
N TYR A 53 -6.01 12.57 -13.56
CA TYR A 53 -4.96 11.94 -12.76
C TYR A 53 -5.40 11.64 -11.32
N ALA A 54 -6.23 12.50 -10.73
CA ALA A 54 -6.84 12.25 -9.43
C ALA A 54 -7.68 10.96 -9.46
N VAL A 55 -8.61 10.85 -10.42
CA VAL A 55 -9.45 9.65 -10.59
C VAL A 55 -8.61 8.40 -10.81
N LEU A 56 -7.61 8.47 -11.69
CA LEU A 56 -6.72 7.33 -11.98
C LEU A 56 -5.97 6.87 -10.72
N THR A 57 -5.45 7.80 -9.94
CA THR A 57 -4.67 7.45 -8.74
C THR A 57 -5.55 6.85 -7.65
N PHE A 58 -6.74 7.43 -7.40
CA PHE A 58 -7.69 6.83 -6.46
C PHE A 58 -8.20 5.46 -6.95
N GLY A 59 -8.40 5.29 -8.25
CA GLY A 59 -8.76 4.00 -8.85
C GLY A 59 -7.69 2.94 -8.64
N LEU A 60 -6.42 3.27 -8.91
CA LEU A 60 -5.29 2.36 -8.66
C LEU A 60 -5.13 2.03 -7.17
N LEU A 61 -5.30 3.02 -6.29
CA LEU A 61 -5.24 2.80 -4.85
C LEU A 61 -6.35 1.87 -4.40
N TYR A 62 -7.59 2.08 -4.86
CA TYR A 62 -8.71 1.21 -4.54
C TYR A 62 -8.48 -0.24 -4.99
N ILE A 63 -8.03 -0.43 -6.24
CA ILE A 63 -7.72 -1.76 -6.76
C ILE A 63 -6.60 -2.40 -5.93
N GLY A 64 -5.51 -1.66 -5.67
CA GLY A 64 -4.39 -2.15 -4.87
C GLY A 64 -4.81 -2.59 -3.46
N VAL A 65 -5.60 -1.77 -2.77
CA VAL A 65 -6.14 -2.10 -1.44
C VAL A 65 -7.06 -3.31 -1.51
N SER A 66 -7.92 -3.42 -2.53
CA SER A 66 -8.84 -4.55 -2.68
C SER A 66 -8.11 -5.87 -2.89
N ILE A 67 -7.01 -5.88 -3.66
CA ILE A 67 -6.17 -7.06 -3.86
C ILE A 67 -5.46 -7.43 -2.56
N VAL A 68 -4.86 -6.46 -1.87
CA VAL A 68 -4.19 -6.70 -0.59
C VAL A 68 -5.17 -7.25 0.44
N TRP A 69 -6.39 -6.70 0.50
CA TRP A 69 -7.45 -7.20 1.37
C TRP A 69 -7.84 -8.63 1.03
N SER A 70 -8.07 -8.95 -0.25
CA SER A 70 -8.39 -10.31 -0.69
C SER A 70 -7.27 -11.31 -0.38
N LEU A 71 -5.99 -10.90 -0.48
CA LEU A 71 -4.85 -11.73 -0.09
C LEU A 71 -4.82 -11.99 1.41
N ILE A 72 -5.06 -10.97 2.25
CA ILE A 72 -5.12 -11.13 3.70
C ILE A 72 -6.28 -12.04 4.09
N ASP A 73 -7.44 -11.81 3.49
CA ASP A 73 -8.62 -12.62 3.74
C ASP A 73 -8.37 -14.10 3.39
N PHE A 74 -7.79 -14.37 2.23
CA PHE A 74 -7.43 -15.71 1.80
C PHE A 74 -6.32 -16.35 2.67
N THR A 75 -5.26 -15.62 3.01
CA THR A 75 -4.07 -16.19 3.67
C THR A 75 -4.17 -16.27 5.18
N LEU A 76 -4.95 -15.39 5.81
CA LEU A 76 -5.00 -15.27 7.27
C LEU A 76 -6.40 -15.45 7.86
N ILE A 77 -7.43 -14.83 7.25
CA ILE A 77 -8.79 -14.79 7.84
C ILE A 77 -9.53 -16.11 7.59
N ASN A 78 -9.72 -16.46 6.32
CA ASN A 78 -10.40 -17.68 5.87
C ASN A 78 -9.44 -18.87 5.72
N ALA A 79 -8.27 -18.80 6.34
CA ALA A 79 -7.23 -19.83 6.23
C ALA A 79 -7.42 -20.97 7.23
N VAL A 80 -7.02 -22.18 6.81
CA VAL A 80 -6.98 -23.36 7.67
C VAL A 80 -5.58 -23.43 8.29
N TRP A 81 -5.50 -23.29 9.61
CA TRP A 81 -4.24 -23.20 10.34
C TRP A 81 -3.71 -24.55 10.85
N SER A 82 -4.59 -25.49 11.23
CA SER A 82 -4.19 -26.74 11.89
C SER A 82 -5.01 -27.93 11.42
N ASP A 83 -4.38 -29.11 11.39
CA ASP A 83 -5.01 -30.40 11.11
C ASP A 83 -4.86 -31.34 12.32
N PRO A 84 -5.78 -31.29 13.31
CA PRO A 84 -5.70 -32.14 14.50
C PRO A 84 -6.06 -33.61 14.22
N GLU A 85 -6.77 -33.89 13.12
CA GLU A 85 -7.26 -35.24 12.79
C GLU A 85 -6.34 -35.99 11.81
N GLY A 86 -5.31 -35.33 11.28
CA GLY A 86 -4.35 -35.92 10.35
C GLY A 86 -4.95 -36.22 8.96
N LEU A 87 -6.03 -35.53 8.60
CA LEU A 87 -6.75 -35.69 7.33
C LEU A 87 -6.01 -35.06 6.14
N LYS A 88 -4.88 -34.39 6.39
CA LYS A 88 -3.98 -33.78 5.39
C LYS A 88 -4.75 -32.83 4.47
N ARG A 89 -4.73 -33.11 3.17
CA ARG A 89 -5.40 -32.30 2.13
C ARG A 89 -6.90 -32.19 2.36
N GLY A 90 -7.53 -33.20 2.98
CA GLY A 90 -8.98 -33.25 3.14
C GLY A 90 -9.55 -32.09 3.96
N VAL A 91 -8.78 -31.55 4.92
CA VAL A 91 -9.21 -30.43 5.79
C VAL A 91 -9.35 -29.13 5.01
N CYS A 92 -8.58 -28.97 3.94
CA CYS A 92 -8.50 -27.73 3.16
C CYS A 92 -9.25 -27.81 1.83
N THR A 93 -10.06 -28.85 1.62
CA THR A 93 -10.82 -29.03 0.38
C THR A 93 -12.29 -29.21 0.68
N THR A 94 -13.14 -28.64 -0.17
CA THR A 94 -14.60 -28.72 0.00
C THR A 94 -15.11 -30.14 -0.28
N ALA A 95 -16.34 -30.45 0.14
CA ALA A 95 -16.97 -31.74 -0.15
C ALA A 95 -17.01 -32.05 -1.67
N ALA A 96 -17.23 -31.04 -2.51
CA ALA A 96 -17.18 -31.18 -3.97
C ALA A 96 -15.79 -31.55 -4.50
N GLN A 97 -14.73 -31.20 -3.78
CA GLN A 97 -13.33 -31.50 -4.11
C GLN A 97 -12.83 -32.78 -3.41
N GLY A 98 -13.70 -33.52 -2.71
CA GLY A 98 -13.36 -34.75 -2.00
C GLY A 98 -12.78 -34.54 -0.59
N GLY A 99 -13.02 -33.39 0.03
CA GLY A 99 -12.62 -33.11 1.41
C GLY A 99 -13.79 -32.97 2.38
N VAL A 100 -13.49 -32.45 3.57
CA VAL A 100 -14.42 -32.34 4.70
C VAL A 100 -14.82 -30.90 5.02
N ALA A 101 -14.26 -29.90 4.33
CA ALA A 101 -14.56 -28.52 4.62
C ALA A 101 -16.00 -28.15 4.24
N ALA A 102 -16.73 -27.54 5.17
CA ALA A 102 -18.15 -27.21 5.05
C ALA A 102 -18.43 -25.91 4.27
N GLY A 103 -17.42 -25.23 3.73
CA GLY A 103 -17.57 -23.94 3.04
C GLY A 103 -16.37 -23.59 2.17
N GLU A 104 -16.35 -22.35 1.66
CA GLU A 104 -15.19 -21.82 0.96
C GLU A 104 -13.97 -21.82 1.88
N VAL A 105 -12.85 -22.32 1.35
CA VAL A 105 -11.60 -22.50 2.09
C VAL A 105 -10.54 -21.63 1.47
N GLY A 106 -9.86 -20.85 2.32
CA GLY A 106 -8.73 -20.03 1.95
C GLY A 106 -7.43 -20.84 1.88
N ALA A 107 -6.33 -20.22 2.29
CA ALA A 107 -5.02 -20.85 2.29
C ALA A 107 -4.94 -22.04 3.26
N CYS A 108 -4.22 -23.09 2.85
CA CYS A 108 -4.00 -24.29 3.65
C CYS A 108 -2.59 -24.28 4.26
N TRP A 109 -2.47 -23.87 5.51
CA TRP A 109 -1.17 -23.87 6.21
C TRP A 109 -0.63 -25.27 6.52
N PRO A 110 -1.44 -26.30 6.84
CA PRO A 110 -0.94 -27.67 6.98
C PRO A 110 -0.23 -28.19 5.72
N TYR A 111 -0.68 -27.77 4.53
CA TYR A 111 0.01 -28.08 3.29
C TYR A 111 1.35 -27.35 3.18
N VAL A 112 1.38 -26.06 3.55
CA VAL A 112 2.61 -25.25 3.54
C VAL A 112 3.65 -25.85 4.47
N GLU A 113 3.27 -26.26 5.67
CA GLU A 113 4.15 -26.92 6.64
C GLU A 113 4.65 -28.27 6.10
N ALA A 114 3.75 -29.14 5.64
CA ALA A 114 4.11 -30.46 5.12
C ALA A 114 5.00 -30.40 3.85
N LYS A 115 4.97 -29.27 3.13
CA LYS A 115 5.76 -29.03 1.92
C LYS A 115 6.77 -27.89 2.06
N TRP A 116 7.11 -27.49 3.29
CA TRP A 116 8.06 -26.41 3.53
C TRP A 116 9.41 -26.63 2.83
N GLN A 117 9.91 -27.87 2.88
CA GLN A 117 11.14 -28.28 2.20
C GLN A 117 11.05 -28.12 0.67
N LEU A 118 9.87 -28.36 0.08
CA LEU A 118 9.63 -28.17 -1.35
C LEU A 118 9.62 -26.69 -1.73
N PHE A 119 9.14 -25.80 -0.86
CA PHE A 119 9.19 -24.35 -1.10
C PHE A 119 10.59 -23.77 -0.99
N ILE A 120 11.42 -24.28 -0.08
CA ILE A 120 12.81 -23.82 0.09
C ILE A 120 13.74 -24.39 -0.99
N TYR A 121 13.73 -25.71 -1.17
CA TYR A 121 14.71 -26.41 -2.00
C TYR A 121 14.20 -26.75 -3.41
N GLY A 122 12.92 -26.53 -3.69
CA GLY A 122 12.30 -26.91 -4.96
C GLY A 122 12.16 -28.42 -5.12
N ARG A 123 11.79 -28.86 -6.33
CA ARG A 123 11.76 -30.29 -6.68
C ARG A 123 13.18 -30.76 -6.94
N TYR A 124 13.84 -31.25 -5.90
CA TYR A 124 15.08 -32.00 -6.05
C TYR A 124 14.74 -33.39 -6.64
N PRO A 125 15.46 -33.87 -7.69
CA PRO A 125 15.34 -35.26 -8.13
C PRO A 125 15.77 -36.26 -7.05
#